data_AF-A0A433D3W0-F1
#
_entry.id   AF-A0A433D3W0-F1
#
_cell.length_a   1.000
_cell.length_b   1.000
_cell.length_c   1.000
_cell.angle_alpha   90.00
_cell.angle_beta   90.00
_cell.angle_gamma   90.00
#
_symmetry.space_group_name_H-M   'P 1'
#
loop_
_entity.id
_entity.type
_entity.pdbx_description
1 polymer ?
#
loop_
_entity_poly.entity_id
_entity_poly.type
_entity_poly.pdbx_seq_one_letter_code
_entity_poly.pdbx_strand_id
1 'polypeptide(L)'
;MLNDKKFAPAPYVAFHAFRNDLNAGDEIVVPKIGQSPKHFGEYFHQRKLLITEQMLSVWQEISVDRENSLKRVLSGPMGVGKSYLALFLAAKAYAERWPVLYIADAAELDQDTSESTAKVICKYFLALNKDILTAAELELLVQGANVSTPIANAAAGTILGELLKQVDRKTLLVVDEHSALFKDYPVPTRLPILAPLKILTWWGENYNGVRVILTGTAHAKFERVHMENAQMLFWVIFVGPLSDNVFDKLLDMHSLLKMASIKEEIKKVTNCVPRELIYLDAYFRHYPPNDPIFTNVNVFKDIVSDFLKNRTDQLLGIAQTYYDNLEDNEKIRYRRALASMFLPSSTGVEFEWKFLDLGLVYRFKDPLHHTHYLPLCPSAQKALLEMYLTFDLPQNVENQLRIGKLNGDQFESALFNRLLCRPNTVTLFNATDLNSRSIAPVKIVFEDYGMIKSRCLSLGRGYDKVLGRGYERYPRFDYMLGPMFIQVSISDFTTHNSKESADIKNAFTRPMRTLAGLTDEQIAGRNQIEMYLDEMFGRGHIAAIDSTTHQFVVTDINGAPVHGFRIVYIRGSPGAPNHSMKVREFPDVAHVTLEEVKAQLFPGL
;
A
#
# COMPACT_ATOMS: atom_id res chain seq x y z
N MET A 1 7.19 0.62 -43.29
CA MET A 1 6.81 0.22 -41.91
C MET A 1 6.71 -1.30 -41.76
N LEU A 2 5.96 -2.00 -42.62
CA LEU A 2 5.73 -3.46 -42.53
C LEU A 2 6.96 -4.40 -42.68
N ASN A 3 8.09 -3.86 -43.15
CA ASN A 3 9.35 -4.60 -43.33
C ASN A 3 10.34 -4.41 -42.16
N ASP A 4 10.04 -3.54 -41.20
CA ASP A 4 10.89 -3.33 -40.02
C ASP A 4 10.69 -4.48 -39.02
N LYS A 5 11.68 -5.37 -38.91
CA LYS A 5 11.65 -6.51 -37.97
C LYS A 5 12.06 -6.13 -36.54
N LYS A 6 12.50 -4.89 -36.29
CA LYS A 6 12.97 -4.46 -34.97
C LYS A 6 11.90 -4.70 -33.90
N PHE A 7 10.65 -4.36 -34.20
CA PHE A 7 9.51 -4.43 -33.29
C PHE A 7 8.57 -5.61 -33.56
N ALA A 8 8.94 -6.52 -34.45
CA ALA A 8 8.15 -7.72 -34.69
C ALA A 8 8.12 -8.60 -33.42
N PRO A 9 6.94 -9.14 -33.05
CA PRO A 9 6.84 -10.10 -31.97
C PRO A 9 7.50 -11.43 -32.38
N ALA A 10 7.81 -12.26 -31.38
CA ALA A 10 8.13 -13.66 -31.59
C ALA A 10 6.92 -14.37 -32.23
N PRO A 11 7.12 -15.52 -32.91
CA PRO A 11 6.00 -16.26 -33.49
C PRO A 11 4.92 -16.55 -32.46
N TYR A 12 3.65 -16.44 -32.87
CA TYR A 12 2.48 -16.63 -31.99
C TYR A 12 2.55 -17.91 -31.12
N VAL A 13 3.10 -19.01 -31.65
CA VAL A 13 3.28 -20.29 -30.93
C VAL A 13 4.16 -20.14 -29.67
N ALA A 14 5.10 -19.20 -29.65
CA ALA A 14 5.95 -18.93 -28.50
C ALA A 14 5.15 -18.41 -27.29
N PHE A 15 3.97 -17.82 -27.50
CA PHE A 15 3.11 -17.28 -26.46
C PHE A 15 2.16 -18.32 -25.85
N HIS A 16 2.37 -19.62 -26.10
CA HIS A 16 1.49 -20.68 -25.57
C HIS A 16 1.31 -20.65 -24.05
N ALA A 17 2.37 -20.33 -23.29
CA ALA A 17 2.30 -20.23 -21.83
C ALA A 17 1.27 -19.18 -21.36
N PHE A 18 1.13 -18.08 -22.12
CA PHE A 18 0.11 -17.07 -21.85
C PHE A 18 -1.31 -17.54 -22.19
N ARG A 19 -1.54 -18.66 -22.86
CA ARG A 19 -2.89 -19.17 -23.12
C ARG A 19 -3.40 -20.15 -22.07
N ASN A 20 -2.52 -20.60 -21.18
CA ASN A 20 -2.88 -21.51 -20.11
C ASN A 20 -3.53 -20.74 -18.94
N ASP A 21 -4.19 -21.50 -18.06
CA ASP A 21 -4.58 -21.02 -16.74
C ASP A 21 -3.32 -20.75 -15.92
N LEU A 22 -3.10 -19.48 -15.61
CA LEU A 22 -1.94 -19.00 -14.85
C LEU A 22 -2.33 -18.77 -13.39
N ASN A 23 -1.45 -19.14 -12.48
CA ASN A 23 -1.58 -18.91 -11.05
C ASN A 23 -0.57 -17.86 -10.58
N ALA A 24 -0.90 -17.19 -9.47
CA ALA A 24 0.04 -16.28 -8.83
C ALA A 24 1.26 -17.07 -8.33
N GLY A 25 2.46 -16.55 -8.62
CA GLY A 25 3.73 -17.21 -8.35
C GLY A 25 4.29 -18.03 -9.52
N ASP A 26 3.53 -18.19 -10.62
CA ASP A 26 4.06 -18.84 -11.82
C ASP A 26 5.18 -18.00 -12.46
N GLU A 27 6.25 -18.67 -12.88
CA GLU A 27 7.34 -18.07 -13.64
C GLU A 27 7.15 -18.34 -15.14
N ILE A 28 7.09 -17.28 -15.94
CA ILE A 28 6.98 -17.41 -17.39
C ILE A 28 8.08 -16.65 -18.11
N VAL A 29 8.68 -17.27 -19.12
CA VAL A 29 9.59 -16.57 -20.03
C VAL A 29 8.74 -15.75 -20.99
N VAL A 30 8.89 -14.42 -20.98
CA VAL A 30 8.12 -13.55 -21.88
C VAL A 30 8.75 -13.58 -23.27
N PRO A 31 8.07 -14.09 -24.30
CA PRO A 31 8.56 -13.98 -25.65
C PRO A 31 8.64 -12.51 -26.07
N LYS A 32 9.51 -12.19 -27.03
CA LYS A 32 9.62 -10.83 -27.54
C LYS A 32 8.25 -10.36 -28.07
N ILE A 33 7.68 -9.30 -27.51
CA ILE A 33 6.42 -8.67 -28.01
C ILE A 33 6.70 -7.40 -28.84
N GLY A 34 7.97 -7.17 -29.18
CA GLY A 34 8.43 -6.00 -29.94
C GLY A 34 9.10 -4.96 -29.07
N GLN A 35 8.47 -4.55 -27.98
CA GLN A 35 9.01 -3.60 -26.98
C GLN A 35 9.14 -4.26 -25.60
N SER A 36 9.84 -3.62 -24.67
CA SER A 36 9.98 -4.09 -23.30
C SER A 36 10.12 -2.90 -22.35
N PRO A 37 9.61 -3.01 -21.10
CA PRO A 37 9.84 -2.00 -20.07
C PRO A 37 11.32 -1.72 -19.83
N LYS A 38 11.61 -0.56 -19.25
CA LYS A 38 12.95 -0.24 -18.73
C LYS A 38 13.40 -1.31 -17.75
N HIS A 39 14.67 -1.69 -17.84
CA HIS A 39 15.29 -2.72 -17.00
C HIS A 39 14.71 -4.14 -17.13
N PHE A 40 13.81 -4.39 -18.10
CA PHE A 40 13.28 -5.74 -18.30
C PHE A 40 14.38 -6.69 -18.78
N GLY A 41 14.62 -7.74 -17.99
CA GLY A 41 15.69 -8.69 -18.24
C GLY A 41 17.02 -8.36 -17.58
N GLU A 42 17.10 -7.23 -16.88
CA GLU A 42 18.21 -6.94 -15.98
C GLU A 42 18.04 -7.66 -14.63
N TYR A 43 19.09 -7.63 -13.80
CA TYR A 43 19.15 -8.27 -12.49
C TYR A 43 18.94 -9.80 -12.56
N PHE A 44 18.40 -10.40 -11.51
CA PHE A 44 18.29 -11.86 -11.34
C PHE A 44 17.10 -12.49 -12.11
N HIS A 45 16.22 -11.69 -12.75
CA HIS A 45 15.03 -12.22 -13.43
C HIS A 45 15.26 -12.70 -14.87
N GLN A 46 16.35 -12.31 -15.55
CA GLN A 46 16.74 -12.87 -16.87
C GLN A 46 15.61 -13.02 -17.91
N ARG A 47 14.69 -12.05 -18.00
CA ARG A 47 13.47 -12.01 -18.86
C ARG A 47 12.35 -12.99 -18.47
N LYS A 48 12.44 -13.61 -17.31
CA LYS A 48 11.30 -14.24 -16.65
C LYS A 48 10.41 -13.16 -16.04
N LEU A 49 9.10 -13.34 -16.21
CA LEU A 49 8.06 -12.57 -15.57
C LEU A 49 7.39 -13.46 -14.53
N LEU A 50 7.27 -12.94 -13.32
CA LEU A 50 6.58 -13.60 -12.23
C LEU A 50 5.13 -13.13 -12.20
N ILE A 51 4.18 -14.06 -12.29
CA ILE A 51 2.76 -13.76 -12.28
C ILE A 51 2.32 -13.35 -10.88
N THR A 52 1.59 -12.23 -10.78
CA THR A 52 1.07 -11.72 -9.51
C THR A 52 -0.45 -11.85 -9.44
N GLU A 53 -1.02 -11.87 -8.24
CA GLU A 53 -2.47 -11.85 -8.04
C GLU A 53 -3.10 -10.62 -8.70
N GLN A 54 -2.41 -9.47 -8.63
CA GLN A 54 -2.92 -8.24 -9.24
C GLN A 54 -2.89 -8.30 -10.77
N MET A 55 -1.87 -8.92 -11.39
CA MET A 55 -1.86 -9.17 -12.83
C MET A 55 -3.08 -10.00 -13.26
N LEU A 56 -3.35 -11.09 -12.54
CA LEU A 56 -4.49 -11.97 -12.81
C LEU A 56 -5.83 -11.26 -12.58
N SER A 57 -5.96 -10.51 -11.49
CA SER A 57 -7.17 -9.74 -11.16
C SER A 57 -7.48 -8.69 -12.22
N VAL A 58 -6.48 -7.92 -12.67
CA VAL A 58 -6.67 -6.93 -13.73
C VAL A 58 -6.98 -7.61 -15.06
N TRP A 59 -6.32 -8.73 -15.38
CA TRP A 59 -6.65 -9.50 -16.58
C TRP A 59 -8.09 -9.99 -16.57
N GLN A 60 -8.54 -10.60 -15.48
CA GLN A 60 -9.93 -11.05 -15.31
C GLN A 60 -10.92 -9.89 -15.47
N GLU A 61 -10.59 -8.71 -14.94
CA GLU A 61 -11.43 -7.52 -15.10
C GLU A 61 -11.55 -7.09 -16.57
N ILE A 62 -10.45 -7.08 -17.31
CA ILE A 62 -10.44 -6.62 -18.72
C ILE A 62 -10.84 -7.70 -19.72
N SER A 63 -10.74 -8.99 -19.39
CA SER A 63 -11.06 -10.08 -20.32
C SER A 63 -12.55 -10.39 -20.40
N VAL A 64 -13.31 -10.03 -19.38
CA VAL A 64 -14.77 -10.25 -19.34
C VAL A 64 -15.48 -9.41 -20.42
N ASP A 65 -16.48 -10.02 -21.05
CA ASP A 65 -17.39 -9.32 -21.95
C ASP A 65 -18.22 -8.31 -21.16
N ARG A 66 -18.29 -7.08 -21.68
CA ARG A 66 -18.98 -5.97 -21.02
C ARG A 66 -19.74 -5.18 -22.05
N GLU A 67 -20.82 -4.56 -21.60
CA GLU A 67 -21.61 -3.62 -22.41
C GLU A 67 -20.92 -2.26 -22.60
N ASN A 68 -19.78 -2.02 -21.94
CA ASN A 68 -19.08 -0.75 -22.00
C ASN A 68 -17.57 -0.92 -22.16
N SER A 69 -16.92 0.10 -22.73
CA SER A 69 -15.46 0.19 -22.79
C SER A 69 -14.84 0.29 -21.40
N LEU A 70 -13.66 -0.31 -21.22
CA LEU A 70 -12.95 -0.32 -19.96
C LEU A 70 -11.65 0.49 -20.05
N LYS A 71 -11.52 1.45 -19.14
CA LYS A 71 -10.38 2.38 -19.05
C LYS A 71 -9.79 2.29 -17.65
N ARG A 72 -8.48 2.02 -17.54
CA ARG A 72 -7.78 1.97 -16.26
C ARG A 72 -6.45 2.72 -16.30
N VAL A 73 -6.15 3.36 -15.18
CA VAL A 73 -4.87 4.00 -14.91
C VAL A 73 -4.21 3.23 -13.77
N LEU A 74 -3.06 2.62 -14.05
CA LEU A 74 -2.27 1.93 -13.03
C LEU A 74 -1.42 2.96 -12.29
N SER A 75 -1.73 3.13 -11.01
CA SER A 75 -1.21 4.18 -10.15
C SER A 75 -0.51 3.57 -8.96
N GLY A 76 0.73 3.97 -8.68
CA GLY A 76 1.53 3.33 -7.65
C GLY A 76 2.91 3.96 -7.56
N PRO A 77 3.64 3.81 -6.45
CA PRO A 77 5.00 4.31 -6.34
C PRO A 77 5.91 3.72 -7.43
N MET A 78 7.05 4.36 -7.66
CA MET A 78 8.03 3.84 -8.63
C MET A 78 8.48 2.42 -8.25
N GLY A 79 8.62 1.52 -9.22
CA GLY A 79 9.22 0.19 -8.99
C GLY A 79 8.42 -0.81 -8.13
N VAL A 80 7.10 -0.60 -7.97
CA VAL A 80 6.15 -1.61 -7.44
C VAL A 80 5.70 -2.64 -8.50
N GLY A 81 6.15 -2.51 -9.76
CA GLY A 81 5.87 -3.49 -10.82
C GLY A 81 4.80 -3.11 -11.84
N LYS A 82 4.40 -1.83 -11.92
CA LYS A 82 3.36 -1.36 -12.87
C LYS A 82 3.68 -1.67 -14.34
N SER A 83 4.91 -1.41 -14.77
CA SER A 83 5.36 -1.67 -16.14
C SER A 83 5.41 -3.16 -16.48
N TYR A 84 5.68 -4.02 -15.50
CA TYR A 84 5.64 -5.48 -15.66
C TYR A 84 4.19 -5.96 -15.79
N LEU A 85 3.26 -5.36 -15.05
CA LEU A 85 1.82 -5.60 -15.21
C LEU A 85 1.34 -5.15 -16.60
N ALA A 86 1.78 -3.99 -17.08
CA ALA A 86 1.47 -3.51 -18.44
C ALA A 86 1.98 -4.48 -19.53
N LEU A 87 3.22 -4.97 -19.39
CA LEU A 87 3.81 -5.98 -20.28
C LEU A 87 3.01 -7.29 -20.25
N PHE A 88 2.61 -7.75 -19.05
CA PHE A 88 1.78 -8.94 -18.88
C PHE A 88 0.47 -8.85 -19.67
N LEU A 89 -0.26 -7.74 -19.51
CA LEU A 89 -1.55 -7.52 -20.20
C LEU A 89 -1.37 -7.48 -21.72
N ALA A 90 -0.33 -6.80 -22.21
CA ALA A 90 -0.04 -6.74 -23.64
C ALA A 90 0.26 -8.14 -24.21
N ALA A 91 1.09 -8.93 -23.54
CA ALA A 91 1.46 -10.29 -23.96
C ALA A 91 0.26 -11.25 -23.90
N LYS A 92 -0.56 -11.16 -22.87
CA LYS A 92 -1.78 -11.96 -22.72
C LYS A 92 -2.82 -11.60 -23.80
N ALA A 93 -3.06 -10.32 -24.07
CA ALA A 93 -3.97 -9.89 -25.13
C ALA A 93 -3.50 -10.30 -26.54
N TYR A 94 -2.19 -10.20 -26.82
CA TYR A 94 -1.61 -10.71 -28.07
C TYR A 94 -1.80 -12.23 -28.20
N ALA A 95 -1.58 -12.98 -27.11
CA ALA A 95 -1.81 -14.43 -27.08
C ALA A 95 -3.28 -14.84 -27.30
N GLU A 96 -4.23 -13.94 -27.03
CA GLU A 96 -5.67 -14.09 -27.29
C GLU A 96 -6.10 -13.50 -28.65
N ARG A 97 -5.15 -13.08 -29.50
CA ARG A 97 -5.39 -12.48 -30.83
C ARG A 97 -6.19 -11.17 -30.83
N TRP A 98 -6.11 -10.42 -29.75
CA TRP A 98 -6.66 -9.07 -29.71
C TRP A 98 -5.73 -8.13 -30.50
N PRO A 99 -6.26 -7.14 -31.24
CA PRO A 99 -5.44 -6.04 -31.73
C PRO A 99 -4.87 -5.26 -30.54
N VAL A 100 -3.54 -5.12 -30.48
CA VAL A 100 -2.84 -4.48 -29.38
C VAL A 100 -1.99 -3.31 -29.87
N LEU A 101 -2.13 -2.13 -29.26
CA LEU A 101 -1.11 -1.09 -29.32
C LEU A 101 -0.40 -1.04 -27.97
N TYR A 102 0.81 -1.58 -27.91
CA TYR A 102 1.67 -1.47 -26.73
C TYR A 102 2.78 -0.45 -26.99
N ILE A 103 2.96 0.48 -26.06
CA ILE A 103 4.02 1.50 -26.07
C ILE A 103 4.72 1.41 -24.72
N ALA A 104 5.94 0.90 -24.69
CA ALA A 104 6.67 0.65 -23.45
C ALA A 104 7.33 1.92 -22.87
N ASP A 105 7.66 2.89 -23.73
CA ASP A 105 8.15 4.21 -23.32
C ASP A 105 7.35 5.29 -24.05
N ALA A 106 6.43 5.95 -23.34
CA ALA A 106 5.62 7.00 -23.93
C ALA A 106 6.43 8.22 -24.38
N ALA A 107 7.67 8.41 -23.91
CA ALA A 107 8.53 9.49 -24.40
C ALA A 107 8.74 9.43 -25.92
N GLU A 108 8.64 8.23 -26.51
CA GLU A 108 8.74 8.06 -27.96
C GLU A 108 7.60 8.71 -28.75
N LEU A 109 6.47 9.02 -28.11
CA LEU A 109 5.36 9.74 -28.74
C LEU A 109 5.58 11.27 -28.75
N ASP A 110 6.50 11.79 -27.94
CA ASP A 110 6.83 13.21 -27.88
C ASP A 110 7.73 13.60 -29.06
N GLN A 111 7.11 13.89 -30.20
CA GLN A 111 7.79 14.28 -31.44
C GLN A 111 7.48 15.72 -31.81
N ASP A 112 8.29 16.32 -32.67
CA ASP A 112 8.10 17.72 -33.08
C ASP A 112 6.80 17.94 -33.86
N THR A 113 6.38 16.94 -34.63
CA THR A 113 5.21 17.03 -35.54
C THR A 113 4.24 15.88 -35.34
N SER A 114 2.95 16.16 -35.62
CA SER A 114 1.89 15.14 -35.59
C SER A 114 2.21 13.95 -36.50
N GLU A 115 2.78 14.20 -37.68
CA GLU A 115 3.18 13.13 -38.62
C GLU A 115 4.25 12.21 -38.04
N SER A 116 5.22 12.75 -37.29
CA SER A 116 6.27 11.94 -36.67
C SER A 116 5.72 11.06 -35.56
N THR A 117 4.86 11.60 -34.70
CA THR A 117 4.13 10.81 -33.68
C THR A 117 3.24 9.75 -34.33
N ALA A 118 2.52 10.11 -35.39
CA ALA A 118 1.67 9.18 -36.12
C ALA A 118 2.47 8.03 -36.74
N LYS A 119 3.69 8.30 -37.24
CA LYS A 119 4.61 7.26 -37.71
C LYS A 119 5.01 6.30 -36.59
N VAL A 120 5.23 6.78 -35.37
CA VAL A 120 5.53 5.92 -34.20
C VAL A 120 4.34 5.02 -33.89
N ILE A 121 3.13 5.57 -33.81
CA ILE A 121 1.89 4.81 -33.58
C ILE A 121 1.71 3.72 -34.63
N CYS A 122 1.79 4.09 -35.91
CA CYS A 122 1.64 3.15 -37.03
C CYS A 122 2.71 2.05 -36.97
N LYS A 123 3.96 2.42 -36.66
CA LYS A 123 5.07 1.48 -36.57
C LYS A 123 4.84 0.42 -35.51
N TYR A 124 4.39 0.82 -34.31
CA TYR A 124 4.17 -0.11 -33.20
C TYR A 124 2.93 -0.96 -33.39
N PHE A 125 1.83 -0.36 -33.84
CA PHE A 125 0.62 -1.11 -34.11
C PHE A 125 0.82 -2.15 -35.22
N LEU A 126 1.39 -1.74 -36.36
CA LEU A 126 1.55 -2.66 -37.50
C LEU A 126 2.57 -3.76 -37.24
N ALA A 127 3.64 -3.46 -36.50
CA ALA A 127 4.64 -4.48 -36.18
C ALA A 127 4.08 -5.59 -35.29
N LEU A 128 3.24 -5.22 -34.31
CA LEU A 128 2.65 -6.16 -33.36
C LEU A 128 1.47 -6.94 -33.95
N ASN A 129 0.65 -6.33 -34.82
CA ASN A 129 -0.62 -6.93 -35.26
C ASN A 129 -0.59 -7.48 -36.68
N LYS A 130 0.57 -7.60 -37.32
CA LYS A 130 0.67 -8.03 -38.72
C LYS A 130 0.02 -9.40 -39.00
N ASP A 131 0.06 -10.31 -38.03
CA ASP A 131 -0.52 -11.65 -38.07
C ASP A 131 -1.95 -11.72 -37.51
N ILE A 132 -2.46 -10.59 -37.01
CA ILE A 132 -3.76 -10.43 -36.35
C ILE A 132 -4.76 -9.64 -37.22
N LEU A 133 -4.25 -8.70 -38.03
CA LEU A 133 -5.04 -7.86 -38.92
C LEU A 133 -5.41 -8.59 -40.22
N THR A 134 -6.63 -8.35 -40.68
CA THR A 134 -7.15 -8.80 -41.97
C THR A 134 -6.70 -7.88 -43.11
N ALA A 135 -6.83 -8.34 -44.35
CA ALA A 135 -6.55 -7.51 -45.52
C ALA A 135 -7.45 -6.25 -45.56
N ALA A 136 -8.74 -6.38 -45.22
CA ALA A 136 -9.67 -5.25 -45.17
C ALA A 136 -9.28 -4.21 -44.11
N GLU A 137 -8.87 -4.66 -42.91
CA GLU A 137 -8.38 -3.75 -41.86
C GLU A 137 -7.09 -3.02 -42.28
N LEU A 138 -6.21 -3.67 -43.06
CA LEU A 138 -5.02 -3.03 -43.62
C LEU A 138 -5.36 -2.01 -44.72
N GLU A 139 -6.40 -2.26 -45.52
CA GLU A 139 -6.89 -1.31 -46.53
C GLU A 139 -7.48 -0.06 -45.87
N LEU A 140 -8.23 -0.19 -44.77
CA LEU A 140 -8.78 0.95 -44.03
C LEU A 140 -7.71 1.98 -43.64
N LEU A 141 -6.50 1.52 -43.28
CA LEU A 141 -5.40 2.40 -42.86
C LEU A 141 -4.93 3.39 -43.93
N VAL A 142 -5.21 3.12 -45.21
CA VAL A 142 -4.76 3.98 -46.33
C VAL A 142 -5.89 4.75 -47.00
N GLN A 143 -7.16 4.41 -46.71
CA GLN A 143 -8.33 5.01 -47.36
C GLN A 143 -8.55 6.49 -47.02
N GLY A 144 -8.12 6.94 -45.83
CA GLY A 144 -8.27 8.33 -45.38
C GLY A 144 -7.15 9.29 -45.83
N ALA A 145 -6.13 8.80 -46.52
CA ALA A 145 -4.96 9.60 -46.90
C ALA A 145 -5.26 10.49 -48.11
N ASN A 146 -4.89 11.77 -48.04
CA ASN A 146 -5.02 12.72 -49.14
C ASN A 146 -3.93 13.80 -49.07
N VAL A 147 -3.98 14.80 -49.96
CA VAL A 147 -2.96 15.86 -50.03
C VAL A 147 -2.88 16.68 -48.74
N SER A 148 -3.98 16.87 -48.01
CA SER A 148 -4.03 17.64 -46.75
C SER A 148 -3.79 16.78 -45.50
N THR A 149 -3.94 15.45 -45.60
CA THR A 149 -3.76 14.51 -44.50
C THR A 149 -2.72 13.45 -44.87
N PRO A 150 -1.46 13.61 -44.41
CA PRO A 150 -0.41 12.64 -44.66
C PRO A 150 -0.86 11.22 -44.26
N ILE A 151 -0.41 10.22 -45.02
CA ILE A 151 -0.82 8.82 -44.84
C ILE A 151 -0.61 8.31 -43.40
N ALA A 152 0.47 8.75 -42.73
CA ALA A 152 0.73 8.38 -41.35
C ALA A 152 -0.34 8.92 -40.39
N ASN A 153 -0.79 10.17 -40.57
CA ASN A 153 -1.83 10.78 -39.74
C ASN A 153 -3.17 10.10 -39.95
N ALA A 154 -3.54 9.84 -41.21
CA ALA A 154 -4.76 9.10 -41.54
C ALA A 154 -4.74 7.71 -40.90
N ALA A 155 -3.65 6.95 -41.10
CA ALA A 155 -3.51 5.61 -40.54
C ALA A 155 -3.54 5.60 -39.01
N ALA A 156 -2.83 6.51 -38.34
CA ALA A 156 -2.86 6.59 -36.87
C ALA A 156 -4.24 7.02 -36.34
N GLY A 157 -4.94 7.89 -37.07
CA GLY A 157 -6.33 8.24 -36.81
C GLY A 157 -7.25 7.01 -36.89
N THR A 158 -7.14 6.20 -37.95
CA THR A 158 -7.89 4.94 -38.10
C THR A 158 -7.51 3.91 -37.03
N ILE A 159 -6.22 3.80 -36.66
CA ILE A 159 -5.78 2.89 -35.58
C ILE A 159 -6.48 3.24 -34.27
N LEU A 160 -6.40 4.50 -33.84
CA LEU A 160 -6.97 4.92 -32.56
C LEU A 160 -8.50 4.99 -32.62
N GLY A 161 -9.05 5.51 -33.71
CA GLY A 161 -10.46 5.87 -33.86
C GLY A 161 -11.38 4.73 -34.32
N GLU A 162 -10.81 3.70 -34.95
CA GLU A 162 -11.57 2.58 -35.50
C GLU A 162 -11.00 1.24 -35.01
N LEU A 163 -9.75 0.90 -35.34
CA LEU A 163 -9.21 -0.44 -35.08
C LEU A 163 -9.06 -0.77 -33.59
N LEU A 164 -8.80 0.23 -32.74
CA LEU A 164 -8.80 0.11 -31.28
C LEU A 164 -10.13 0.52 -30.65
N LYS A 165 -11.16 0.83 -31.45
CA LYS A 165 -12.52 1.22 -31.02
C LYS A 165 -13.57 0.30 -31.62
N GLN A 166 -13.47 -0.98 -31.26
CA GLN A 166 -14.31 -2.04 -31.78
C GLN A 166 -15.41 -2.43 -30.78
N VAL A 167 -16.57 -2.83 -31.30
CA VAL A 167 -17.68 -3.36 -30.50
C VAL A 167 -17.58 -4.89 -30.41
N ASP A 168 -17.38 -5.54 -31.55
CA ASP A 168 -17.47 -7.01 -31.68
C ASP A 168 -16.15 -7.74 -31.41
N ARG A 169 -15.05 -6.99 -31.29
CA ARG A 169 -13.70 -7.54 -31.11
C ARG A 169 -13.00 -6.83 -29.96
N LYS A 170 -12.44 -7.60 -29.02
CA LYS A 170 -11.63 -7.04 -27.94
C LYS A 170 -10.32 -6.49 -28.49
N THR A 171 -9.96 -5.30 -28.03
CA THR A 171 -8.77 -4.53 -28.43
C THR A 171 -8.11 -3.97 -27.18
N LEU A 172 -6.80 -3.77 -27.21
CA LEU A 172 -6.06 -3.27 -26.07
C LEU A 172 -5.08 -2.15 -26.46
N LEU A 173 -5.23 -0.98 -25.85
CA LEU A 173 -4.20 0.04 -25.78
C LEU A 173 -3.48 -0.04 -24.44
N VAL A 174 -2.15 -0.14 -24.47
CA VAL A 174 -1.30 -0.02 -23.29
C VAL A 174 -0.25 1.06 -23.54
N VAL A 175 -0.25 2.12 -22.74
CA VAL A 175 0.79 3.16 -22.75
C VAL A 175 1.48 3.19 -21.39
N ASP A 176 2.71 2.71 -21.38
CA ASP A 176 3.61 2.72 -20.22
C ASP A 176 4.47 3.98 -20.23
N GLU A 177 4.98 4.36 -19.06
CA GLU A 177 5.72 5.59 -18.85
C GLU A 177 5.02 6.88 -19.32
N HIS A 178 3.67 6.90 -19.30
CA HIS A 178 2.90 8.03 -19.83
C HIS A 178 3.27 9.38 -19.19
N SER A 179 3.80 9.40 -17.96
CA SER A 179 4.26 10.61 -17.28
C SER A 179 5.24 11.45 -18.11
N ALA A 180 6.00 10.82 -19.02
CA ALA A 180 6.87 11.53 -19.96
C ALA A 180 6.13 12.55 -20.84
N LEU A 181 4.86 12.27 -21.16
CA LEU A 181 3.98 13.12 -21.97
C LEU A 181 3.26 14.21 -21.18
N PHE A 182 3.24 14.12 -19.84
CA PHE A 182 2.45 14.99 -18.97
C PHE A 182 3.35 15.81 -18.03
N LYS A 183 4.23 16.60 -18.66
CA LYS A 183 5.02 17.64 -18.00
C LYS A 183 4.21 18.95 -17.91
N ASP A 184 4.85 20.07 -17.60
CA ASP A 184 4.17 21.35 -17.37
C ASP A 184 3.38 21.84 -18.59
N TYR A 185 3.86 21.51 -19.79
CA TYR A 185 3.08 21.62 -21.03
C TYR A 185 2.83 20.21 -21.59
N PRO A 186 1.66 19.61 -21.32
CA PRO A 186 1.37 18.25 -21.76
C PRO A 186 1.43 18.10 -23.28
N VAL A 187 2.13 17.07 -23.75
CA VAL A 187 2.27 16.75 -25.17
C VAL A 187 0.91 16.57 -25.87
N PRO A 188 -0.12 15.96 -25.24
CA PRO A 188 -1.46 15.88 -25.85
C PRO A 188 -2.13 17.24 -26.16
N THR A 189 -1.70 18.33 -25.52
CA THR A 189 -2.16 19.68 -25.86
C THR A 189 -1.51 20.19 -27.15
N ARG A 190 -0.24 19.85 -27.37
CA ARG A 190 0.54 20.21 -28.56
C ARG A 190 0.23 19.34 -29.77
N LEU A 191 -0.02 18.04 -29.52
CA LEU A 191 -0.22 17.01 -30.53
C LEU A 191 -1.62 16.39 -30.35
N PRO A 192 -2.66 16.91 -31.03
CA PRO A 192 -4.04 16.50 -30.82
C PRO A 192 -4.32 15.00 -31.07
N ILE A 193 -3.49 14.32 -31.86
CA ILE A 193 -3.60 12.86 -32.07
C ILE A 193 -3.42 12.06 -30.77
N LEU A 194 -2.78 12.65 -29.75
CA LEU A 194 -2.59 12.05 -28.43
C LEU A 194 -3.64 12.52 -27.40
N ALA A 195 -4.59 13.38 -27.77
CA ALA A 195 -5.67 13.81 -26.90
C ALA A 195 -6.42 12.63 -26.20
N PRO A 196 -6.63 11.47 -26.85
CA PRO A 196 -7.25 10.30 -26.20
C PRO A 196 -6.54 9.78 -24.94
N LEU A 197 -5.26 10.11 -24.75
CA LEU A 197 -4.50 9.73 -23.55
C LEU A 197 -4.84 10.60 -22.34
N LYS A 198 -5.35 11.82 -22.57
CA LYS A 198 -5.79 12.76 -21.54
C LYS A 198 -7.29 12.65 -21.26
N ILE A 199 -8.08 12.40 -22.31
CA ILE A 199 -9.55 12.41 -22.31
C ILE A 199 -10.06 10.96 -22.35
N LEU A 200 -10.18 10.31 -21.19
CA LEU A 200 -10.57 8.89 -21.14
C LEU A 200 -12.00 8.62 -21.66
N THR A 201 -12.88 9.62 -21.62
CA THR A 201 -14.22 9.55 -22.20
C THR A 201 -14.21 9.49 -23.73
N TRP A 202 -13.11 9.90 -24.38
CA TRP A 202 -12.95 9.80 -25.83
C TRP A 202 -13.11 8.35 -26.31
N TRP A 203 -12.72 7.38 -25.50
CA TRP A 203 -12.83 5.95 -25.81
C TRP A 203 -14.28 5.46 -25.90
N GLY A 204 -15.25 6.25 -25.43
CA GLY A 204 -16.70 6.05 -25.61
C GLY A 204 -17.25 4.85 -24.84
N GLU A 205 -18.36 5.01 -24.13
CA GLU A 205 -18.92 3.90 -23.33
C GLU A 205 -19.38 2.73 -24.24
N ASN A 206 -20.05 3.00 -25.35
CA ASN A 206 -20.68 1.98 -26.21
C ASN A 206 -19.72 1.05 -26.99
N TYR A 207 -18.40 1.18 -26.84
CA TYR A 207 -17.43 0.34 -27.55
C TYR A 207 -16.99 -0.85 -26.67
N ASN A 208 -17.81 -1.89 -26.65
CA ASN A 208 -17.71 -3.06 -25.76
C ASN A 208 -16.38 -3.79 -25.83
N GLY A 209 -15.69 -3.74 -26.98
CA GLY A 209 -14.39 -4.36 -27.20
C GLY A 209 -13.20 -3.55 -26.68
N VAL A 210 -13.37 -2.29 -26.28
CA VAL A 210 -12.26 -1.38 -26.01
C VAL A 210 -11.69 -1.58 -24.60
N ARG A 211 -10.37 -1.81 -24.53
CA ARG A 211 -9.60 -1.82 -23.28
C ARG A 211 -8.45 -0.82 -23.37
N VAL A 212 -8.33 0.05 -22.38
CA VAL A 212 -7.26 1.07 -22.30
C VAL A 212 -6.60 1.00 -20.95
N ILE A 213 -5.27 0.83 -20.95
CA ILE A 213 -4.42 0.81 -19.76
C ILE A 213 -3.35 1.88 -19.91
N LEU A 214 -3.33 2.83 -18.97
CA LEU A 214 -2.28 3.85 -18.89
C LEU A 214 -1.47 3.63 -17.61
N THR A 215 -0.14 3.68 -17.71
CA THR A 215 0.72 3.65 -16.52
C THR A 215 1.96 4.53 -16.69
N GLY A 216 2.47 5.08 -15.59
CA GLY A 216 3.54 6.07 -15.61
C GLY A 216 4.46 5.94 -14.41
N THR A 217 5.67 6.50 -14.50
CA THR A 217 6.60 6.57 -13.35
C THR A 217 5.99 7.33 -12.18
N ALA A 218 5.35 8.48 -12.44
CA ALA A 218 4.75 9.32 -11.41
C ALA A 218 3.60 8.60 -10.69
N HIS A 219 3.51 8.77 -9.38
CA HIS A 219 2.53 8.08 -8.56
C HIS A 219 1.13 8.67 -8.68
N ALA A 220 0.99 10.00 -8.79
CA ALA A 220 -0.29 10.69 -8.64
C ALA A 220 -0.49 11.94 -9.52
N LYS A 221 0.57 12.55 -10.08
CA LYS A 221 0.43 13.79 -10.87
C LYS A 221 -0.58 13.65 -12.02
N PHE A 222 -0.48 12.57 -12.80
CA PHE A 222 -1.35 12.38 -13.96
C PHE A 222 -2.84 12.37 -13.59
N GLU A 223 -3.23 11.50 -12.66
CA GLU A 223 -4.62 11.34 -12.25
C GLU A 223 -5.19 12.56 -11.49
N ARG A 224 -4.35 13.35 -10.80
CA ARG A 224 -4.80 14.53 -10.04
C ARG A 224 -4.82 15.82 -10.85
N VAL A 225 -3.95 15.95 -11.86
CA VAL A 225 -3.72 17.20 -12.59
C VAL A 225 -4.12 17.13 -14.06
N HIS A 226 -3.88 15.99 -14.72
CA HIS A 226 -3.95 15.91 -16.17
C HIS A 226 -5.15 15.12 -16.69
N MET A 227 -5.61 14.12 -15.94
CA MET A 227 -6.78 13.33 -16.31
C MET A 227 -8.04 14.19 -16.25
N GLU A 228 -8.70 14.37 -17.40
CA GLU A 228 -10.00 15.07 -17.42
C GLU A 228 -11.06 14.21 -16.73
N ASN A 229 -11.92 14.83 -15.93
CA ASN A 229 -12.84 14.14 -15.00
C ASN A 229 -12.12 13.31 -13.92
N ALA A 230 -10.95 13.76 -13.45
CA ALA A 230 -10.15 13.18 -12.36
C ALA A 230 -10.93 12.74 -11.10
N GLN A 231 -12.12 13.30 -10.86
CA GLN A 231 -13.02 12.90 -9.78
C GLN A 231 -13.49 11.44 -9.92
N MET A 232 -13.37 10.83 -11.10
CA MET A 232 -13.70 9.44 -11.40
C MET A 232 -12.58 8.48 -10.99
N LEU A 233 -12.30 8.40 -9.68
CA LEU A 233 -11.32 7.47 -9.09
C LEU A 233 -11.58 5.99 -9.41
N PHE A 234 -12.75 5.62 -9.96
CA PHE A 234 -13.03 4.26 -10.41
C PHE A 234 -12.20 3.82 -11.63
N TRP A 235 -11.59 4.76 -12.38
CA TRP A 235 -10.60 4.44 -13.41
C TRP A 235 -9.23 4.08 -12.82
N VAL A 236 -8.95 4.40 -11.56
CA VAL A 236 -7.63 4.21 -10.96
C VAL A 236 -7.53 2.85 -10.25
N ILE A 237 -6.51 2.08 -10.62
CA ILE A 237 -6.07 0.86 -9.94
C ILE A 237 -4.79 1.20 -9.18
N PHE A 238 -4.82 1.07 -7.86
CA PHE A 238 -3.63 1.24 -7.06
C PHE A 238 -2.78 -0.03 -7.05
N VAL A 239 -1.54 0.09 -7.52
CA VAL A 239 -0.52 -0.97 -7.52
C VAL A 239 0.37 -0.76 -6.31
N GLY A 240 0.41 -1.78 -5.45
CA GLY A 240 1.18 -1.78 -4.20
C GLY A 240 2.29 -2.83 -4.22
N PRO A 241 2.86 -3.13 -3.04
CA PRO A 241 3.84 -4.20 -2.89
C PRO A 241 3.31 -5.58 -3.30
N LEU A 242 4.22 -6.50 -3.62
CA LEU A 242 3.87 -7.87 -3.97
C LEU A 242 3.33 -8.63 -2.75
N SER A 243 2.55 -9.69 -2.99
CA SER A 243 2.17 -10.62 -1.92
C SER A 243 3.40 -11.37 -1.40
N ASP A 244 3.37 -11.79 -0.14
CA ASP A 244 4.48 -12.52 0.47
C ASP A 244 4.85 -13.79 -0.31
N ASN A 245 3.85 -14.52 -0.84
CA ASN A 245 4.05 -15.74 -1.60
C ASN A 245 4.74 -15.48 -2.95
N VAL A 246 4.29 -14.45 -3.67
CA VAL A 246 4.91 -14.05 -4.94
C VAL A 246 6.31 -13.51 -4.69
N PHE A 247 6.49 -12.67 -3.66
CA PHE A 247 7.81 -12.16 -3.34
C PHE A 247 8.78 -13.27 -2.90
N ASP A 248 8.28 -14.32 -2.23
CA ASP A 248 9.09 -15.50 -1.90
C ASP A 248 9.62 -16.21 -3.15
N LYS A 249 8.79 -16.35 -4.20
CA LYS A 249 9.22 -16.84 -5.52
C LYS A 249 10.21 -15.91 -6.20
N LEU A 250 10.03 -14.59 -6.05
CA LEU A 250 11.00 -13.59 -6.51
C LEU A 250 12.40 -13.84 -5.93
N LEU A 251 12.47 -14.17 -4.64
CA LEU A 251 13.71 -14.47 -3.93
C LEU A 251 14.29 -15.84 -4.28
N ASP A 252 13.47 -16.83 -4.66
CA ASP A 252 13.96 -18.14 -5.15
C ASP A 252 14.81 -18.00 -6.42
N MET A 253 14.54 -16.99 -7.24
CA MET A 253 15.34 -16.68 -8.44
C MET A 253 16.71 -16.06 -8.08
N HIS A 254 16.91 -15.61 -6.85
CA HIS A 254 18.15 -15.00 -6.41
C HIS A 254 19.16 -16.07 -5.94
N SER A 255 20.41 -16.00 -6.39
CA SER A 255 21.44 -16.99 -6.06
C SER A 255 21.80 -17.02 -4.57
N LEU A 256 21.96 -15.84 -3.96
CA LEU A 256 22.40 -15.65 -2.56
C LEU A 256 21.26 -15.53 -1.53
N LEU A 257 20.16 -14.84 -1.88
CA LEU A 257 19.13 -14.42 -0.94
C LEU A 257 17.98 -15.43 -0.75
N LYS A 258 18.16 -16.68 -1.18
CA LYS A 258 17.12 -17.71 -1.22
C LYS A 258 16.94 -18.51 0.08
N MET A 259 17.81 -18.35 1.07
CA MET A 259 17.69 -19.07 2.35
C MET A 259 16.44 -18.60 3.12
N ALA A 260 15.60 -19.53 3.58
CA ALA A 260 14.30 -19.22 4.19
C ALA A 260 14.38 -18.19 5.32
N SER A 261 15.33 -18.34 6.25
CA SER A 261 15.53 -17.38 7.35
C SER A 261 15.93 -15.98 6.88
N ILE A 262 16.71 -15.89 5.79
CA ILE A 262 17.11 -14.63 5.16
C ILE A 262 15.93 -14.00 4.42
N LYS A 263 15.14 -14.80 3.69
CA LYS A 263 13.96 -14.32 2.98
C LYS A 263 12.96 -13.62 3.90
N GLU A 264 12.72 -14.17 5.09
CA GLU A 264 11.84 -13.52 6.08
C GLU A 264 12.34 -12.13 6.47
N GLU A 265 13.64 -11.96 6.69
CA GLU A 265 14.22 -10.66 7.03
C GLU A 265 14.17 -9.68 5.83
N ILE A 266 14.36 -10.17 4.60
CA ILE A 266 14.22 -9.34 3.39
C ILE A 266 12.78 -8.88 3.20
N LYS A 267 11.80 -9.78 3.35
CA LYS A 267 10.37 -9.44 3.25
C LYS A 267 10.00 -8.35 4.25
N LYS A 268 10.49 -8.46 5.50
CA LYS A 268 10.30 -7.44 6.53
C LYS A 268 10.87 -6.10 6.08
N VAL A 269 12.17 -6.01 5.75
CA VAL A 269 12.84 -4.71 5.46
C VAL A 269 12.39 -4.05 4.16
N THR A 270 11.95 -4.82 3.17
CA THR A 270 11.52 -4.30 1.86
C THR A 270 10.01 -4.10 1.75
N ASN A 271 9.22 -4.65 2.69
CA ASN A 271 7.76 -4.78 2.58
C ASN A 271 7.34 -5.39 1.24
N CYS A 272 8.11 -6.35 0.72
CA CYS A 272 7.86 -7.02 -0.57
C CYS A 272 7.82 -6.06 -1.79
N VAL A 273 8.52 -4.91 -1.71
CA VAL A 273 8.63 -3.95 -2.82
C VAL A 273 9.86 -4.29 -3.69
N PRO A 274 9.69 -4.63 -4.99
CA PRO A 274 10.79 -5.02 -5.86
C PRO A 274 11.92 -3.99 -5.97
N ARG A 275 11.58 -2.69 -6.01
CA ARG A 275 12.57 -1.61 -6.00
C ARG A 275 13.47 -1.63 -4.77
N GLU A 276 12.89 -1.83 -3.58
CA GLU A 276 13.66 -1.86 -2.34
C GLU A 276 14.52 -3.12 -2.25
N LEU A 277 14.08 -4.24 -2.86
CA LEU A 277 14.93 -5.42 -3.05
C LEU A 277 16.15 -5.12 -3.94
N ILE A 278 15.98 -4.36 -5.03
CA ILE A 278 17.10 -3.95 -5.89
C ILE A 278 18.09 -3.08 -5.12
N TYR A 279 17.62 -2.15 -4.28
CA TYR A 279 18.50 -1.32 -3.45
C TYR A 279 19.24 -2.15 -2.40
N LEU A 280 18.55 -3.11 -1.79
CA LEU A 280 19.17 -4.02 -0.83
C LEU A 280 20.20 -4.95 -1.51
N ASP A 281 19.90 -5.51 -2.67
CA ASP A 281 20.85 -6.29 -3.48
C ASP A 281 22.09 -5.44 -3.83
N ALA A 282 21.87 -4.20 -4.28
CA ALA A 282 22.97 -3.27 -4.57
C ALA A 282 23.86 -3.01 -3.34
N TYR A 283 23.26 -2.92 -2.15
CA TYR A 283 23.98 -2.77 -0.88
C TYR A 283 24.87 -4.00 -0.58
N PHE A 284 24.44 -5.19 -0.98
CA PHE A 284 25.17 -6.44 -0.76
C PHE A 284 26.28 -6.73 -1.79
N ARG A 285 26.38 -5.99 -2.89
CA ARG A 285 27.33 -6.29 -3.99
C ARG A 285 28.80 -6.30 -3.59
N HIS A 286 29.16 -5.67 -2.48
CA HIS A 286 30.53 -5.62 -1.99
C HIS A 286 30.95 -6.87 -1.20
N TYR A 287 30.01 -7.76 -0.86
CA TYR A 287 30.29 -8.99 -0.13
C TYR A 287 30.54 -10.16 -1.09
N PRO A 288 31.54 -11.01 -0.82
CA PRO A 288 31.77 -12.20 -1.63
C PRO A 288 30.61 -13.20 -1.50
N PRO A 289 30.33 -14.03 -2.53
CA PRO A 289 29.23 -15.01 -2.50
C PRO A 289 29.25 -16.00 -1.32
N ASN A 290 30.44 -16.29 -0.78
CA ASN A 290 30.65 -17.24 0.31
C ASN A 290 30.70 -16.56 1.68
N ASP A 291 30.35 -15.28 1.76
CA ASP A 291 30.39 -14.52 3.00
C ASP A 291 29.41 -15.11 4.04
N PRO A 292 29.81 -15.23 5.31
CA PRO A 292 28.92 -15.63 6.40
C PRO A 292 27.60 -14.88 6.46
N ILE A 293 27.51 -13.64 5.95
CA ILE A 293 26.25 -12.88 5.94
C ILE A 293 25.13 -13.62 5.22
N PHE A 294 25.45 -14.42 4.19
CA PHE A 294 24.45 -15.15 3.41
C PHE A 294 24.12 -16.53 3.97
N THR A 295 24.76 -16.93 5.08
CA THR A 295 24.56 -18.25 5.71
C THR A 295 24.20 -18.16 7.19
N ASN A 296 24.47 -17.03 7.84
CA ASN A 296 24.15 -16.75 9.24
C ASN A 296 23.13 -15.62 9.34
N VAL A 297 21.91 -15.97 9.75
CA VAL A 297 20.79 -15.01 9.87
C VAL A 297 21.07 -13.88 10.88
N ASN A 298 21.87 -14.12 11.93
CA ASN A 298 22.16 -13.07 12.91
C ASN A 298 23.10 -12.02 12.32
N VAL A 299 24.14 -12.45 11.60
CA VAL A 299 25.03 -11.54 10.87
C VAL A 299 24.26 -10.80 9.77
N PHE A 300 23.37 -11.50 9.05
CA PHE A 300 22.49 -10.89 8.06
C PHE A 300 21.63 -9.77 8.66
N LYS A 301 21.03 -10.01 9.83
CA LYS A 301 20.20 -9.04 10.54
C LYS A 301 20.96 -7.77 10.90
N ASP A 302 22.21 -7.89 11.33
CA ASP A 302 23.04 -6.75 11.66
C ASP A 302 23.26 -5.86 10.42
N ILE A 303 23.64 -6.46 9.28
CA ILE A 303 23.85 -5.72 8.02
C ILE A 303 22.55 -5.12 7.48
N VAL A 304 21.43 -5.84 7.59
CA VAL A 304 20.12 -5.31 7.19
C VAL A 304 19.68 -4.15 8.08
N SER A 305 20.03 -4.16 9.37
CA SER A 305 19.79 -3.03 10.28
C SER A 305 20.56 -1.79 9.83
N ASP A 306 21.82 -1.95 9.42
CA ASP A 306 22.64 -0.86 8.86
C ASP A 306 22.06 -0.32 7.54
N PHE A 307 21.62 -1.21 6.64
CA PHE A 307 20.90 -0.82 5.44
C PHE A 307 19.63 -0.02 5.78
N LEU A 308 18.82 -0.51 6.72
CA LEU A 308 17.56 0.11 7.11
C LEU A 308 17.81 1.52 7.64
N LYS A 309 18.84 1.73 8.48
CA LYS A 309 19.23 3.04 8.98
C LYS A 309 19.67 3.98 7.85
N ASN A 310 20.60 3.54 7.01
CA ASN A 310 21.08 4.34 5.87
C ASN A 310 19.93 4.73 4.92
N ARG A 311 19.00 3.80 4.68
CA ARG A 311 17.83 4.03 3.84
C ARG A 311 16.84 4.98 4.51
N THR A 312 16.62 4.87 5.82
CA THR A 312 15.80 5.81 6.60
C THR A 312 16.33 7.24 6.49
N ASP A 313 17.63 7.46 6.70
CA ASP A 313 18.25 8.79 6.63
C ASP A 313 18.05 9.43 5.24
N GLN A 314 18.22 8.64 4.17
CA GLN A 314 17.97 9.10 2.79
C GLN A 314 16.51 9.54 2.57
N LEU A 315 15.56 8.72 3.01
CA LEU A 315 14.14 9.00 2.81
C LEU A 315 13.66 10.15 3.70
N LEU A 316 14.23 10.30 4.89
CA LEU A 316 13.98 11.44 5.78
C LEU A 316 14.45 12.74 5.12
N GLY A 317 15.64 12.77 4.53
CA GLY A 317 16.14 13.94 3.80
C GLY A 317 15.22 14.34 2.63
N ILE A 318 14.65 13.37 1.92
CA ILE A 318 13.64 13.62 0.87
C ILE A 318 12.36 14.25 1.47
N ALA A 319 11.85 13.68 2.57
CA ALA A 319 10.64 14.19 3.23
C ALA A 319 10.82 15.60 3.81
N GLN A 320 11.98 15.88 4.43
CA GLN A 320 12.34 17.20 4.95
C GLN A 320 12.46 18.22 3.83
N THR A 321 13.20 17.90 2.76
CA THR A 321 13.33 18.77 1.59
C THR A 321 11.97 19.11 0.99
N TYR A 322 11.06 18.13 0.91
CA TYR A 322 9.69 18.39 0.46
C TYR A 322 8.96 19.36 1.40
N TYR A 323 9.00 19.12 2.71
CA TYR A 323 8.32 19.94 3.71
C TYR A 323 8.83 21.39 3.75
N ASP A 324 10.14 21.60 3.67
CA ASP A 324 10.75 22.92 3.74
C ASP A 324 10.30 23.83 2.58
N ASN A 325 10.01 23.22 1.43
CA ASN A 325 9.52 23.89 0.23
C ASN A 325 7.99 24.10 0.21
N LEU A 326 7.26 23.69 1.25
CA LEU A 326 5.82 23.92 1.35
C LEU A 326 5.50 25.32 1.89
N GLU A 327 4.40 25.88 1.38
CA GLU A 327 3.74 27.03 1.99
C GLU A 327 3.11 26.64 3.35
N ASP A 328 2.92 27.60 4.24
CA ASP A 328 2.47 27.34 5.63
C ASP A 328 1.14 26.57 5.72
N ASN A 329 0.18 26.89 4.85
CA ASN A 329 -1.10 26.18 4.79
C ASN A 329 -0.91 24.71 4.39
N GLU A 330 -0.01 24.43 3.45
CA GLU A 330 0.30 23.08 2.99
C GLU A 330 1.13 22.31 4.03
N LYS A 331 1.96 22.98 4.84
CA LYS A 331 2.65 22.36 5.99
C LYS A 331 1.65 21.82 7.01
N ILE A 332 0.60 22.58 7.32
CA ILE A 332 -0.46 22.14 8.23
C ILE A 332 -1.19 20.92 7.66
N ARG A 333 -1.52 20.96 6.36
CA ARG A 333 -2.19 19.85 5.68
C ARG A 333 -1.33 18.59 5.63
N TYR A 334 -0.05 18.73 5.27
CA TYR A 334 0.92 17.65 5.23
C TYR A 334 1.05 16.95 6.59
N ARG A 335 1.18 17.73 7.66
CA ARG A 335 1.20 17.21 9.02
C ARG A 335 -0.08 16.42 9.35
N ARG A 336 -1.25 16.95 9.02
CA ARG A 336 -2.53 16.25 9.25
C ARG A 336 -2.59 14.94 8.47
N ALA A 337 -2.14 14.93 7.21
CA ALA A 337 -2.08 13.71 6.40
C ALA A 337 -1.13 12.66 7.01
N LEU A 338 0.04 13.07 7.53
CA LEU A 338 0.93 12.17 8.28
C LEU A 338 0.25 11.63 9.56
N ALA A 339 -0.42 12.49 10.31
CA ALA A 339 -1.18 12.09 11.48
C ALA A 339 -2.27 11.07 11.10
N SER A 340 -3.09 11.34 10.09
CA SER A 340 -4.16 10.45 9.61
C SER A 340 -3.62 9.10 9.10
N MET A 341 -2.41 9.08 8.52
CA MET A 341 -1.78 7.84 8.06
C MET A 341 -1.38 6.93 9.24
N PHE A 342 -0.88 7.50 10.34
CA PHE A 342 -0.44 6.73 11.51
C PHE A 342 -1.52 6.54 12.57
N LEU A 343 -2.51 7.43 12.60
CA LEU A 343 -3.69 7.43 13.45
C LEU A 343 -4.92 7.59 12.54
N PRO A 344 -5.40 6.50 11.94
CA PRO A 344 -6.56 6.55 11.08
C PRO A 344 -7.81 6.89 11.91
N SER A 345 -8.02 8.18 12.13
CA SER A 345 -9.29 8.76 12.54
C SER A 345 -10.15 9.01 11.30
N SER A 346 -11.44 9.27 11.47
CA SER A 346 -12.39 9.53 10.36
C SER A 346 -12.08 10.79 9.54
N THR A 347 -11.01 11.53 9.85
CA THR A 347 -10.60 12.72 9.09
C THR A 347 -9.80 12.32 7.85
N GLY A 348 -10.50 12.28 6.70
CA GLY A 348 -9.98 11.93 5.38
C GLY A 348 -9.07 13.00 4.75
N VAL A 349 -8.01 13.41 5.45
CA VAL A 349 -7.02 14.34 4.89
C VAL A 349 -6.09 13.57 3.96
N GLU A 350 -6.11 13.92 2.67
CA GLU A 350 -5.29 13.30 1.65
C GLU A 350 -3.96 14.03 1.45
N PHE A 351 -2.91 13.24 1.17
CA PHE A 351 -1.64 13.78 0.67
C PHE A 351 -1.79 14.42 -0.70
N GLU A 352 -1.08 15.52 -0.91
CA GLU A 352 -0.94 16.15 -2.22
C GLU A 352 -0.16 15.27 -3.20
N TRP A 353 -0.45 15.42 -4.49
CA TRP A 353 0.14 14.57 -5.54
C TRP A 353 1.67 14.69 -5.57
N LYS A 354 2.22 15.87 -5.29
CA LYS A 354 3.67 16.12 -5.26
C LYS A 354 4.37 15.24 -4.22
N PHE A 355 3.74 15.05 -3.06
CA PHE A 355 4.26 14.17 -2.02
C PHE A 355 4.15 12.70 -2.43
N LEU A 356 3.02 12.30 -2.99
CA LEU A 356 2.80 10.94 -3.46
C LEU A 356 3.85 10.53 -4.51
N ASP A 357 4.22 11.44 -5.40
CA ASP A 357 5.26 11.22 -6.42
C ASP A 357 6.67 10.99 -5.84
N LEU A 358 6.92 11.34 -4.58
CA LEU A 358 8.18 10.99 -3.90
C LEU A 358 8.33 9.47 -3.69
N GLY A 359 7.22 8.72 -3.77
CA GLY A 359 7.23 7.27 -3.66
C GLY A 359 7.60 6.75 -2.26
N LEU A 360 7.26 7.52 -1.21
CA LEU A 360 7.43 7.14 0.21
C LEU A 360 6.20 6.39 0.76
N VAL A 361 5.06 6.53 0.09
CA VAL A 361 3.75 6.03 0.51
C VAL A 361 3.10 5.35 -0.68
N TYR A 362 2.34 4.28 -0.45
CA TYR A 362 1.46 3.70 -1.45
C TYR A 362 0.00 3.79 -1.00
N ARG A 363 -0.89 3.69 -1.98
CA ARG A 363 -2.34 3.77 -1.79
C ARG A 363 -2.97 2.41 -2.02
N PHE A 364 -4.09 2.16 -1.35
CA PHE A 364 -4.95 1.02 -1.64
C PHE A 364 -6.42 1.37 -1.37
N LYS A 365 -7.34 0.59 -1.94
CA LYS A 365 -8.77 0.71 -1.66
C LYS A 365 -9.19 -0.41 -0.71
N ASP A 366 -9.97 -0.06 0.31
CA ASP A 366 -10.63 -1.06 1.16
C ASP A 366 -11.86 -1.67 0.46
N PRO A 367 -12.52 -2.70 1.03
CA PRO A 367 -13.73 -3.29 0.46
C PRO A 367 -14.92 -2.33 0.34
N LEU A 368 -14.89 -1.18 1.03
CA LEU A 368 -15.88 -0.11 0.93
C LEU A 368 -15.46 0.98 -0.08
N HIS A 369 -14.37 0.75 -0.83
CA HIS A 369 -13.79 1.66 -1.81
C HIS A 369 -13.21 2.96 -1.25
N HIS A 370 -12.94 3.05 0.06
CA HIS A 370 -12.19 4.18 0.61
C HIS A 370 -10.70 4.04 0.29
N THR A 371 -10.06 5.17 0.01
CA THR A 371 -8.62 5.21 -0.27
C THR A 371 -7.85 5.37 1.03
N HIS A 372 -6.92 4.45 1.27
CA HIS A 372 -6.04 4.43 2.42
C HIS A 372 -4.59 4.61 1.99
N TYR A 373 -3.76 5.10 2.90
CA TYR A 373 -2.34 5.41 2.68
C TYR A 373 -1.49 4.59 3.65
N LEU A 374 -0.43 3.96 3.15
CA LEU A 374 0.53 3.21 3.98
C LEU A 374 1.96 3.55 3.57
N PRO A 375 2.91 3.62 4.52
CA PRO A 375 4.32 3.73 4.19
C PRO A 375 4.75 2.61 3.24
N LEU A 376 5.60 2.94 2.26
CA LEU A 376 6.00 1.98 1.24
C LEU A 376 6.80 0.79 1.80
N CYS A 377 7.71 1.06 2.74
CA CYS A 377 8.55 0.08 3.41
C CYS A 377 8.89 0.57 4.83
N PRO A 378 9.47 -0.27 5.72
CA PRO A 378 9.87 0.14 7.07
C PRO A 378 10.78 1.36 7.12
N SER A 379 11.73 1.49 6.19
CA SER A 379 12.60 2.68 6.15
C SER A 379 11.80 3.96 5.88
N ALA A 380 10.80 3.90 4.99
CA ALA A 380 9.89 5.01 4.73
C ALA A 380 8.99 5.29 5.95
N GLN A 381 8.50 4.24 6.63
CA GLN A 381 7.73 4.38 7.87
C GLN A 381 8.53 5.15 8.92
N LYS A 382 9.77 4.74 9.19
CA LYS A 382 10.63 5.40 10.18
C LYS A 382 10.92 6.85 9.80
N ALA A 383 11.30 7.10 8.54
CA ALA A 383 11.56 8.45 8.05
C ALA A 383 10.33 9.37 8.19
N LEU A 384 9.15 8.90 7.81
CA LEU A 384 7.92 9.69 7.91
C LEU A 384 7.45 9.87 9.35
N LEU A 385 7.72 8.91 10.23
CA LEU A 385 7.45 9.03 11.66
C LEU A 385 8.38 10.05 12.30
N GLU A 386 9.68 9.97 12.04
CA GLU A 386 10.67 10.95 12.51
C GLU A 386 10.31 12.37 12.03
N MET A 387 9.91 12.51 10.76
CA MET A 387 9.38 13.77 10.24
C MET A 387 8.16 14.25 11.03
N TYR A 388 7.18 13.37 11.30
CA TYR A 388 5.99 13.71 12.08
C TYR A 388 6.33 14.17 13.51
N LEU A 389 7.33 13.55 14.12
CA LEU A 389 7.76 13.85 15.50
C LEU A 389 8.53 15.17 15.62
N THR A 390 9.04 15.73 14.52
CA THR A 390 9.66 17.07 14.54
C THR A 390 8.64 18.20 14.68
N PHE A 391 7.34 17.93 14.52
CA PHE A 391 6.30 18.95 14.61
C PHE A 391 5.83 19.17 16.06
N ASP A 392 5.92 20.41 16.53
CA ASP A 392 5.28 20.85 17.79
C ASP A 392 3.78 20.60 17.75
N LEU A 393 3.11 20.37 18.88
CA LEU A 393 1.65 20.20 18.90
C LEU A 393 0.96 21.44 18.33
N PRO A 394 -0.15 21.30 17.58
CA PRO A 394 -0.85 22.47 17.07
C PRO A 394 -1.31 23.34 18.26
N GLN A 395 -1.16 24.66 18.15
CA GLN A 395 -1.47 25.58 19.26
C GLN A 395 -2.90 25.41 19.80
N ASN A 396 -3.86 25.09 18.93
CA ASN A 396 -5.23 24.80 19.37
C ASN A 396 -5.31 23.53 20.24
N VAL A 397 -4.56 22.48 19.91
CA VAL A 397 -4.48 21.25 20.71
C VAL A 397 -3.81 21.53 22.05
N GLU A 398 -2.72 22.28 22.07
CA GLU A 398 -2.06 22.69 23.32
C GLU A 398 -3.01 23.48 24.22
N ASN A 399 -3.73 24.46 23.67
CA ASN A 399 -4.71 25.23 24.41
C ASN A 399 -5.85 24.36 24.97
N GLN A 400 -6.36 23.40 24.19
CA GLN A 400 -7.39 22.45 24.67
C GLN A 400 -6.84 21.50 25.75
N LEU A 401 -5.57 21.11 25.65
CA LEU A 401 -4.88 20.29 26.65
C LEU A 401 -4.70 21.03 27.98
N ARG A 402 -4.39 22.34 27.94
CA ARG A 402 -4.30 23.19 29.14
C ARG A 402 -5.61 23.20 29.92
N ILE A 403 -6.72 23.40 29.22
CA ILE A 403 -8.06 23.52 29.84
C ILE A 403 -8.79 22.18 30.00
N GLY A 404 -8.21 21.07 29.53
CA GLY A 404 -8.80 19.73 29.63
C GLY A 404 -10.06 19.52 28.78
N LYS A 405 -10.16 20.14 27.60
CA LYS A 405 -11.33 20.06 26.71
C LYS A 405 -11.02 19.53 25.31
N LEU A 406 -10.08 18.59 25.21
CA LEU A 406 -9.78 17.95 23.93
C LEU A 406 -10.99 17.15 23.43
N ASN A 407 -11.20 17.16 22.12
CA ASN A 407 -12.03 16.12 21.49
C ASN A 407 -11.24 14.79 21.37
N GLY A 408 -11.91 13.73 20.94
CA GLY A 408 -11.30 12.39 20.81
C GLY A 408 -10.03 12.39 19.94
N ASP A 409 -10.15 12.91 18.72
CA ASP A 409 -9.05 12.94 17.74
C ASP A 409 -7.87 13.78 18.25
N GLN A 410 -8.14 14.91 18.89
CA GLN A 410 -7.12 15.77 19.48
C GLN A 410 -6.38 15.07 20.61
N PHE A 411 -7.11 14.35 21.48
CA PHE A 411 -6.51 13.62 22.58
C PHE A 411 -5.63 12.48 22.09
N GLU A 412 -6.14 11.65 21.17
CA GLU A 412 -5.39 10.54 20.62
C GLU A 412 -4.13 11.03 19.88
N SER A 413 -4.26 12.09 19.06
CA SER A 413 -3.12 12.66 18.35
C SER A 413 -2.05 13.23 19.29
N ALA A 414 -2.45 13.92 20.36
CA ALA A 414 -1.52 14.45 21.34
C ALA A 414 -0.81 13.35 22.13
N LEU A 415 -1.59 12.34 22.58
CA LEU A 415 -1.07 11.18 23.31
C LEU A 415 -0.05 10.42 22.46
N PHE A 416 -0.43 10.10 21.23
CA PHE A 416 0.42 9.41 20.25
C PHE A 416 1.72 10.15 20.00
N ASN A 417 1.65 11.44 19.67
CA ASN A 417 2.83 12.26 19.38
C ASN A 417 3.81 12.24 20.56
N ARG A 418 3.34 12.46 21.79
CA ARG A 418 4.23 12.50 22.96
C ARG A 418 4.75 11.15 23.42
N LEU A 419 3.96 10.07 23.28
CA LEU A 419 4.46 8.72 23.53
C LEU A 419 5.61 8.40 22.58
N LEU A 420 5.43 8.68 21.29
CA LEU A 420 6.43 8.38 20.26
C LEU A 420 7.68 9.26 20.29
N CYS A 421 7.66 10.42 20.97
CA CYS A 421 8.89 11.17 21.25
C CYS A 421 9.79 10.50 22.31
N ARG A 422 9.35 9.38 22.91
CA ARG A 422 10.04 8.71 24.02
C ARG A 422 10.28 7.21 23.77
N PRO A 423 10.75 6.79 22.57
CA PRO A 423 11.12 5.39 22.36
C PRO A 423 12.29 5.04 23.27
N ASN A 424 12.38 3.77 23.66
CA ASN A 424 13.41 3.25 24.59
C ASN A 424 13.44 3.95 25.96
N THR A 425 12.40 4.72 26.29
CA THR A 425 12.29 5.45 27.55
C THR A 425 11.13 4.90 28.37
N VAL A 426 11.34 4.79 29.69
CA VAL A 426 10.30 4.34 30.60
C VAL A 426 9.30 5.47 30.84
N THR A 427 8.07 5.29 30.36
CA THR A 427 6.93 6.10 30.78
C THR A 427 6.18 5.33 31.87
N LEU A 428 6.15 5.90 33.08
CA LEU A 428 5.50 5.30 34.24
C LEU A 428 4.27 6.12 34.61
N PHE A 429 3.09 5.55 34.45
CA PHE A 429 1.83 6.18 34.87
C PHE A 429 1.40 5.62 36.22
N ASN A 430 1.12 6.51 37.17
CA ASN A 430 0.36 6.12 38.36
C ASN A 430 -1.05 5.70 37.93
N ALA A 431 -1.42 4.47 38.25
CA ALA A 431 -2.69 3.91 37.86
C ALA A 431 -3.61 3.73 39.07
N THR A 432 -4.90 3.82 38.80
CA THR A 432 -5.95 3.48 39.76
C THR A 432 -6.85 2.38 39.21
N ASP A 433 -7.67 1.79 40.05
CA ASP A 433 -8.86 1.08 39.58
C ASP A 433 -9.91 2.09 39.05
N LEU A 434 -11.07 1.56 38.62
CA LEU A 434 -12.18 2.36 38.11
C LEU A 434 -12.92 3.16 39.21
N ASN A 435 -12.45 3.15 40.46
CA ASN A 435 -13.00 3.90 41.60
C ASN A 435 -11.90 4.64 42.39
N SER A 436 -10.84 5.06 41.70
CA SER A 436 -9.74 5.90 42.22
C SER A 436 -8.88 5.27 43.31
N ARG A 437 -8.91 3.94 43.51
CA ARG A 437 -7.98 3.27 44.41
C ARG A 437 -6.68 3.02 43.69
N SER A 438 -5.55 3.36 44.31
CA SER A 438 -4.22 3.13 43.72
C SER A 438 -3.99 1.64 43.49
N ILE A 439 -3.44 1.32 42.31
CA ILE A 439 -3.03 -0.03 41.92
C ILE A 439 -1.57 0.02 41.42
N ALA A 440 -1.05 -1.13 41.00
CA ALA A 440 0.29 -1.20 40.42
C ALA A 440 0.41 -0.24 39.21
N PRO A 441 1.49 0.55 39.12
CA PRO A 441 1.65 1.53 38.05
C PRO A 441 1.72 0.84 36.68
N VAL A 442 1.29 1.57 35.65
CA VAL A 442 1.36 1.13 34.26
C VAL A 442 2.70 1.60 33.69
N LYS A 443 3.55 0.64 33.34
CA LYS A 443 4.85 0.89 32.73
C LYS A 443 4.75 0.68 31.22
N ILE A 444 4.94 1.75 30.44
CA ILE A 444 5.02 1.70 28.99
C ILE A 444 6.49 1.90 28.57
N VAL A 445 7.04 0.89 27.90
CA VAL A 445 8.38 0.89 27.29
C VAL A 445 8.28 0.17 25.96
N PHE A 446 8.64 0.84 24.88
CA PHE A 446 8.67 0.26 23.55
C PHE A 446 9.93 0.73 22.80
N GLU A 447 10.39 -0.09 21.88
CA GLU A 447 11.59 0.15 21.07
C GLU A 447 11.24 0.80 19.72
N ASP A 448 10.04 0.52 19.20
CA ASP A 448 9.59 0.98 17.88
C ASP A 448 8.05 1.12 17.84
N TYR A 449 7.53 1.61 16.71
CA TYR A 449 6.11 1.74 16.41
C TYR A 449 5.72 0.88 15.20
N GLY A 450 4.54 0.27 15.24
CA GLY A 450 4.02 -0.54 14.13
C GLY A 450 2.51 -0.38 13.95
N MET A 451 2.04 -0.45 12.70
CA MET A 451 0.61 -0.52 12.41
C MET A 451 0.20 -1.95 12.07
N ILE A 452 -0.86 -2.42 12.70
CA ILE A 452 -1.43 -3.74 12.41
C ILE A 452 -2.23 -3.63 11.12
N LYS A 453 -1.90 -4.48 10.13
CA LYS A 453 -2.57 -4.51 8.83
C LYS A 453 -4.01 -5.04 9.00
N SER A 454 -4.94 -4.62 8.14
CA SER A 454 -6.37 -4.97 8.24
C SER A 454 -6.70 -6.47 8.15
N ARG A 455 -5.77 -7.29 7.64
CA ARG A 455 -5.88 -8.76 7.56
C ARG A 455 -5.14 -9.50 8.67
N CYS A 456 -4.52 -8.76 9.60
CA CYS A 456 -3.75 -9.29 10.71
C CYS A 456 -4.39 -8.84 12.02
N LEU A 457 -4.21 -9.63 13.09
CA LEU A 457 -4.66 -9.23 14.42
C LEU A 457 -3.52 -8.68 15.27
N SER A 458 -2.27 -8.94 14.89
CA SER A 458 -1.09 -8.46 15.59
C SER A 458 0.02 -8.00 14.62
N LEU A 459 1.16 -7.57 15.15
CA LEU A 459 2.38 -7.36 14.39
C LEU A 459 3.17 -8.67 14.14
N GLY A 460 2.76 -9.77 14.78
CA GLY A 460 3.40 -11.08 14.68
C GLY A 460 4.58 -11.28 15.64
N ARG A 461 5.19 -12.46 15.56
CA ARG A 461 6.28 -12.86 16.47
C ARG A 461 7.49 -11.92 16.41
N GLY A 462 8.04 -11.60 17.58
CA GLY A 462 9.24 -10.78 17.74
C GLY A 462 8.98 -9.27 17.80
N TYR A 463 7.71 -8.85 17.86
CA TYR A 463 7.30 -7.44 17.98
C TYR A 463 6.73 -7.10 19.37
N ASP A 464 7.04 -7.89 20.40
CA ASP A 464 6.52 -7.73 21.76
C ASP A 464 6.92 -6.40 22.41
N LYS A 465 7.99 -5.78 21.93
CA LYS A 465 8.46 -4.46 22.36
C LYS A 465 8.10 -3.32 21.41
N VAL A 466 7.26 -3.57 20.41
CA VAL A 466 6.80 -2.56 19.47
C VAL A 466 5.40 -2.11 19.87
N LEU A 467 5.19 -0.79 19.95
CA LEU A 467 3.87 -0.23 20.20
C LEU A 467 3.03 -0.39 18.93
N GLY A 468 2.11 -1.34 18.94
CA GLY A 468 1.19 -1.63 17.85
C GLY A 468 -0.05 -0.75 17.91
N ARG A 469 -0.38 -0.03 16.82
CA ARG A 469 -1.69 0.62 16.63
C ARG A 469 -2.59 -0.29 15.79
N GLY A 470 -3.81 -0.54 16.26
CA GLY A 470 -4.83 -1.20 15.45
C GLY A 470 -5.23 -0.35 14.24
N TYR A 471 -5.57 -0.96 13.10
CA TYR A 471 -6.13 -0.23 11.96
C TYR A 471 -7.50 0.42 12.28
N GLU A 472 -8.05 1.21 11.37
CA GLU A 472 -9.38 1.81 11.57
C GLU A 472 -10.43 0.73 11.85
N ARG A 473 -11.19 0.85 12.95
CA ARG A 473 -12.16 -0.15 13.40
C ARG A 473 -11.54 -1.49 13.82
N TYR A 474 -10.24 -1.51 14.11
CA TYR A 474 -9.64 -2.61 14.85
C TYR A 474 -10.46 -2.85 16.12
N PRO A 475 -10.73 -4.11 16.49
CA PRO A 475 -11.70 -4.38 17.53
C PRO A 475 -11.19 -3.90 18.89
N ARG A 476 -12.04 -3.20 19.64
CA ARG A 476 -11.96 -2.91 21.07
C ARG A 476 -10.77 -2.07 21.56
N PHE A 477 -9.54 -2.34 21.11
CA PHE A 477 -8.31 -1.72 21.61
C PHE A 477 -7.70 -0.80 20.57
N ASP A 478 -7.13 0.31 21.04
CA ASP A 478 -6.44 1.26 20.19
C ASP A 478 -4.97 0.86 20.01
N TYR A 479 -4.30 0.53 21.12
CA TYR A 479 -2.89 0.14 21.13
C TYR A 479 -2.63 -1.18 21.83
N MET A 480 -1.60 -1.88 21.38
CA MET A 480 -1.09 -3.10 21.98
C MET A 480 0.43 -3.01 22.17
N LEU A 481 0.93 -3.53 23.29
CA LEU A 481 2.36 -3.60 23.59
C LEU A 481 2.65 -4.90 24.33
N GLY A 482 3.22 -5.88 23.63
CA GLY A 482 3.34 -7.25 24.14
C GLY A 482 1.94 -7.76 24.54
N PRO A 483 1.74 -8.30 25.76
CA PRO A 483 0.44 -8.72 26.27
C PRO A 483 -0.39 -7.59 26.93
N MET A 484 0.00 -6.32 26.79
CA MET A 484 -0.77 -5.16 27.26
C MET A 484 -1.72 -4.66 26.17
N PHE A 485 -2.99 -4.46 26.52
CA PHE A 485 -4.04 -3.93 25.65
C PHE A 485 -4.54 -2.59 26.18
N ILE A 486 -4.59 -1.57 25.31
CA ILE A 486 -4.83 -0.18 25.72
C ILE A 486 -6.04 0.39 24.96
N GLN A 487 -7.02 0.89 25.70
CA GLN A 487 -8.14 1.70 25.19
C GLN A 487 -7.92 3.17 25.55
N VAL A 488 -8.21 4.07 24.61
CA VAL A 488 -8.04 5.52 24.78
C VAL A 488 -9.37 6.21 24.51
N SER A 489 -9.84 7.07 25.42
CA SER A 489 -11.06 7.83 25.17
C SER A 489 -11.17 9.09 26.01
N ILE A 490 -11.86 10.11 25.49
CA ILE A 490 -12.25 11.29 26.27
C ILE A 490 -13.50 11.05 27.13
N SER A 491 -14.27 9.99 26.89
CA SER A 491 -15.40 9.62 27.75
C SER A 491 -14.91 9.05 29.08
N ASP A 492 -15.78 8.96 30.07
CA ASP A 492 -15.52 8.10 31.22
C ASP A 492 -15.65 6.61 30.82
N PHE A 493 -15.10 5.71 31.65
CA PHE A 493 -15.05 4.28 31.33
C PHE A 493 -16.45 3.67 31.16
N THR A 494 -17.42 4.06 31.99
CA THR A 494 -18.77 3.48 31.92
C THR A 494 -19.45 3.85 30.61
N THR A 495 -19.37 5.13 30.22
CA THR A 495 -19.93 5.63 28.96
C THR A 495 -19.20 5.07 27.74
N HIS A 496 -17.89 4.85 27.85
CA HIS A 496 -17.12 4.25 26.76
C HIS A 496 -17.45 2.76 26.59
N ASN A 497 -17.39 1.99 27.68
CA ASN A 497 -17.64 0.55 27.68
C ASN A 497 -19.10 0.18 27.39
N SER A 498 -20.05 1.12 27.47
CA SER A 498 -21.44 0.85 27.06
C SER A 498 -21.62 0.75 25.55
N LYS A 499 -20.62 1.16 24.75
CA LYS A 499 -20.65 1.03 23.30
C LYS A 499 -20.25 -0.39 22.91
N GLU A 500 -21.03 -1.03 22.04
CA GLU A 500 -20.72 -2.40 21.56
C GLU A 500 -19.30 -2.52 20.99
N SER A 501 -18.84 -1.47 20.30
CA SER A 501 -17.51 -1.41 19.67
C SER A 501 -16.35 -1.34 20.66
N ALA A 502 -16.60 -1.04 21.94
CA ALA A 502 -15.60 -0.79 22.98
C ALA A 502 -15.78 -1.66 24.24
N ASP A 503 -16.88 -2.41 24.37
CA ASP A 503 -17.11 -3.27 25.53
C ASP A 503 -16.03 -4.35 25.66
N ILE A 504 -15.28 -4.33 26.76
CA ILE A 504 -14.20 -5.27 27.03
C ILE A 504 -14.68 -6.72 27.05
N LYS A 505 -15.92 -7.00 27.50
CA LYS A 505 -16.44 -8.39 27.54
C LYS A 505 -16.37 -9.06 26.17
N ASN A 506 -16.60 -8.29 25.11
CA ASN A 506 -16.57 -8.78 23.75
C ASN A 506 -15.16 -9.22 23.29
N ALA A 507 -14.09 -8.74 23.92
CA ALA A 507 -12.72 -9.19 23.63
C ALA A 507 -12.47 -10.62 24.15
N PHE A 508 -13.25 -11.08 25.13
CA PHE A 508 -13.18 -12.41 25.74
C PHE A 508 -14.23 -13.40 25.17
N THR A 509 -15.19 -12.90 24.39
CA THR A 509 -16.27 -13.71 23.81
C THR A 509 -15.77 -14.68 22.75
N ARG A 510 -16.19 -15.94 22.86
CA ARG A 510 -15.91 -17.01 21.88
C ARG A 510 -17.18 -17.40 21.12
N PRO A 511 -17.13 -17.57 19.79
CA PRO A 511 -16.05 -17.10 18.92
C PRO A 511 -16.00 -15.58 18.86
N MET A 512 -14.83 -15.02 18.52
CA MET A 512 -14.71 -13.63 18.12
C MET A 512 -15.67 -13.34 16.96
N ARG A 513 -16.33 -12.17 16.96
CA ARG A 513 -17.16 -11.74 15.83
C ARG A 513 -16.30 -11.60 14.57
N THR A 514 -16.72 -12.22 13.48
CA THR A 514 -16.00 -12.25 12.21
C THR A 514 -15.70 -10.84 11.71
N LEU A 515 -14.42 -10.56 11.48
CA LEU A 515 -13.95 -9.32 10.85
C LEU A 515 -13.84 -9.51 9.34
N ALA A 516 -14.01 -8.43 8.60
CA ALA A 516 -13.79 -8.44 7.15
C ALA A 516 -12.36 -8.92 6.84
N GLY A 517 -12.23 -10.07 6.18
CA GLY A 517 -10.94 -10.65 5.80
C GLY A 517 -10.42 -11.78 6.69
N LEU A 518 -11.17 -12.17 7.74
CA LEU A 518 -10.90 -13.39 8.51
C LEU A 518 -12.02 -14.42 8.29
N THR A 519 -11.66 -15.69 8.08
CA THR A 519 -12.61 -16.80 7.98
C THR A 519 -12.91 -17.40 9.35
N ASP A 520 -14.04 -18.08 9.50
CA ASP A 520 -14.39 -18.78 10.75
C ASP A 520 -13.36 -19.87 11.10
N GLU A 521 -12.73 -20.46 10.09
CA GLU A 521 -11.61 -21.41 10.22
C GLU A 521 -10.36 -20.73 10.79
N GLN A 522 -10.08 -19.48 10.39
CA GLN A 522 -8.99 -18.70 10.96
C GLN A 522 -9.30 -18.31 12.41
N ILE A 523 -10.56 -18.01 12.75
CA ILE A 523 -10.98 -17.71 14.13
C ILE A 523 -10.87 -18.97 14.99
N ALA A 524 -11.29 -20.12 14.47
CA ALA A 524 -11.21 -21.43 15.13
C ALA A 524 -11.79 -21.41 16.56
N GLY A 525 -12.91 -20.70 16.77
CA GLY A 525 -13.59 -20.63 18.06
C GLY A 525 -12.92 -19.75 19.12
N ARG A 526 -11.80 -19.09 18.80
CA ARG A 526 -11.05 -18.25 19.74
C ARG A 526 -11.65 -16.85 19.89
N ASN A 527 -11.36 -16.19 21.00
CA ASN A 527 -11.67 -14.77 21.20
C ASN A 527 -10.54 -13.87 20.68
N GLN A 528 -10.75 -12.56 20.73
CA GLN A 528 -9.80 -11.58 20.19
C GLN A 528 -8.43 -11.64 20.87
N ILE A 529 -8.40 -11.72 22.20
CA ILE A 529 -7.16 -11.71 22.98
C ILE A 529 -6.34 -12.97 22.67
N GLU A 530 -7.00 -14.13 22.62
CA GLU A 530 -6.37 -15.40 22.25
C GLU A 530 -5.75 -15.34 20.86
N MET A 531 -6.48 -14.81 19.87
CA MET A 531 -5.95 -14.70 18.51
C MET A 531 -4.72 -13.79 18.45
N TYR A 532 -4.75 -12.63 19.12
CA TYR A 532 -3.61 -11.72 19.18
C TYR A 532 -2.39 -12.40 19.85
N LEU A 533 -2.58 -13.02 21.01
CA LEU A 533 -1.49 -13.69 21.74
C LEU A 533 -0.94 -14.89 20.95
N ASP A 534 -1.81 -15.63 20.27
CA ASP A 534 -1.42 -16.76 19.44
C ASP A 534 -0.53 -16.35 18.26
N GLU A 535 -0.82 -15.21 17.64
CA GLU A 535 0.01 -14.65 16.56
C GLU A 535 1.37 -14.12 17.09
N MET A 536 1.36 -13.47 18.26
CA MET A 536 2.56 -12.87 18.87
C MET A 536 3.50 -13.90 19.51
N PHE A 537 2.95 -14.92 20.18
CA PHE A 537 3.70 -15.80 21.08
C PHE A 537 3.54 -17.30 20.75
N GLY A 538 2.65 -17.66 19.82
CA GLY A 538 2.38 -19.05 19.43
C GLY A 538 1.07 -19.60 19.97
N ARG A 539 0.55 -20.67 19.36
CA ARG A 539 -0.83 -21.13 19.64
C ARG A 539 -1.01 -21.71 21.04
N GLY A 540 -2.25 -21.63 21.53
CA GLY A 540 -2.71 -22.33 22.72
C GLY A 540 -3.03 -21.43 23.90
N HIS A 541 -3.10 -20.11 23.69
CA HIS A 541 -3.51 -19.19 24.75
C HIS A 541 -5.01 -19.32 25.03
N ILE A 542 -5.36 -19.14 26.29
CA ILE A 542 -6.75 -19.12 26.76
C ILE A 542 -6.96 -17.81 27.53
N ALA A 543 -7.96 -17.03 27.13
CA ALA A 543 -8.36 -15.80 27.82
C ALA A 543 -9.83 -15.88 28.23
N ALA A 544 -10.15 -15.68 29.50
CA ALA A 544 -11.52 -15.66 30.00
C ALA A 544 -11.71 -14.63 31.11
N ILE A 545 -12.95 -14.23 31.34
CA ILE A 545 -13.35 -13.52 32.56
C ILE A 545 -13.87 -14.59 33.51
N ASP A 546 -13.26 -14.72 34.69
CA ASP A 546 -13.70 -15.67 35.71
C ASP A 546 -15.13 -15.31 36.16
N SER A 547 -16.02 -16.30 36.17
CA SER A 547 -17.44 -16.06 36.43
C SER A 547 -17.75 -15.70 37.89
N THR A 548 -16.82 -15.98 38.81
CA THR A 548 -17.02 -15.80 40.25
C THR A 548 -16.35 -14.53 40.76
N THR A 549 -15.11 -14.29 40.34
CA THR A 549 -14.25 -13.18 40.76
C THR A 549 -14.27 -12.01 39.79
N HIS A 550 -14.78 -12.22 38.56
CA HIS A 550 -14.72 -11.26 37.45
C HIS A 550 -13.30 -10.86 37.03
N GLN A 551 -12.28 -11.59 37.50
CA GLN A 551 -10.89 -11.35 37.14
C GLN A 551 -10.57 -11.86 35.74
N PHE A 552 -9.62 -11.24 35.08
CA PHE A 552 -9.10 -11.68 33.80
C PHE A 552 -8.13 -12.85 34.00
N VAL A 553 -8.51 -14.03 33.50
CA VAL A 553 -7.69 -15.23 33.53
C VAL A 553 -7.12 -15.46 32.14
N VAL A 554 -5.82 -15.21 31.99
CA VAL A 554 -5.11 -15.38 30.71
C VAL A 554 -3.92 -16.30 30.91
N THR A 555 -3.92 -17.42 30.20
CA THR A 555 -2.95 -18.50 30.35
C THR A 555 -2.35 -18.93 29.02
N ASP A 556 -1.11 -19.42 29.06
CA ASP A 556 -0.44 -20.04 27.93
C ASP A 556 -0.89 -21.49 27.71
N ILE A 557 -0.28 -22.16 26.74
CA ILE A 557 -0.58 -23.57 26.39
C ILE A 557 -0.33 -24.56 27.54
N ASN A 558 0.50 -24.20 28.52
CA ASN A 558 0.81 -25.03 29.68
C ASN A 558 -0.09 -24.68 30.88
N GLY A 559 -1.03 -23.75 30.72
CA GLY A 559 -1.88 -23.25 31.80
C GLY A 559 -1.16 -22.26 32.73
N ALA A 560 0.04 -21.79 32.36
CA ALA A 560 0.76 -20.79 33.15
C ALA A 560 0.21 -19.38 32.84
N PRO A 561 0.10 -18.47 33.84
CA PRO A 561 -0.36 -17.10 33.58
C PRO A 561 0.52 -16.36 32.58
N VAL A 562 -0.09 -15.65 31.63
CA VAL A 562 0.65 -14.82 30.67
C VAL A 562 1.24 -13.61 31.39
N HIS A 563 2.56 -13.64 31.58
CA HIS A 563 3.27 -12.60 32.32
C HIS A 563 3.12 -11.23 31.66
N GLY A 564 2.71 -10.23 32.44
CA GLY A 564 2.54 -8.85 31.97
C GLY A 564 1.20 -8.56 31.29
N PHE A 565 0.28 -9.54 31.20
CA PHE A 565 -1.06 -9.29 30.68
C PHE A 565 -1.78 -8.21 31.49
N ARG A 566 -2.27 -7.18 30.80
CA ARG A 566 -3.05 -6.08 31.41
C ARG A 566 -3.98 -5.45 30.38
N ILE A 567 -5.13 -4.97 30.86
CA ILE A 567 -6.00 -4.05 30.12
C ILE A 567 -5.91 -2.67 30.77
N VAL A 568 -5.58 -1.66 29.96
CA VAL A 568 -5.39 -0.28 30.41
C VAL A 568 -6.40 0.62 29.72
N TYR A 569 -7.07 1.46 30.49
CA TYR A 569 -7.94 2.52 30.01
C TYR A 569 -7.32 3.89 30.30
N ILE A 570 -6.99 4.63 29.24
CA ILE A 570 -6.42 5.98 29.33
C ILE A 570 -7.51 7.01 29.01
N ARG A 571 -7.87 7.80 30.02
CA ARG A 571 -8.92 8.81 29.92
C ARG A 571 -8.36 10.17 29.52
N GLY A 572 -8.98 10.78 28.51
CA GLY A 572 -8.58 12.07 27.93
C GLY A 572 -9.40 13.28 28.39
N SER A 573 -10.24 13.12 29.41
CA SER A 573 -10.97 14.23 30.05
C SER A 573 -10.66 14.30 31.54
N PRO A 574 -10.75 15.50 32.14
CA PRO A 574 -10.50 15.68 33.56
C PRO A 574 -11.43 14.85 34.46
N GLY A 575 -10.94 14.58 35.65
CA GLY A 575 -11.73 14.02 36.75
C GLY A 575 -11.37 12.58 37.12
N ALA A 576 -11.44 12.33 38.42
CA ALA A 576 -11.19 11.02 39.01
C ALA A 576 -12.26 9.99 38.60
N PRO A 577 -11.89 8.73 38.36
CA PRO A 577 -12.86 7.67 38.10
C PRO A 577 -13.68 7.37 39.37
N ASN A 578 -15.00 7.31 39.24
CA ASN A 578 -15.93 7.02 40.33
C ASN A 578 -16.99 6.01 39.85
N HIS A 579 -16.53 4.85 39.37
CA HIS A 579 -17.36 3.80 38.78
C HIS A 579 -17.36 2.56 39.67
N SER A 580 -17.78 2.70 40.93
CA SER A 580 -17.80 1.63 41.93
C SER A 580 -18.49 0.34 41.46
N MET A 581 -19.56 0.45 40.66
CA MET A 581 -20.22 -0.70 40.04
C MET A 581 -19.36 -1.38 38.97
N LYS A 582 -18.60 -0.61 38.16
CA LYS A 582 -17.72 -1.16 37.15
C LYS A 582 -16.47 -1.81 37.71
N VAL A 583 -15.99 -1.39 38.88
CA VAL A 583 -14.92 -2.13 39.59
C VAL A 583 -15.37 -3.56 39.91
N ARG A 584 -16.65 -3.80 40.18
CA ARG A 584 -17.16 -5.18 40.41
C ARG A 584 -17.23 -6.00 39.13
N GLU A 585 -17.50 -5.35 38.00
CA GLU A 585 -17.55 -6.03 36.70
C GLU A 585 -16.16 -6.26 36.08
N PHE A 586 -15.22 -5.36 36.35
CA PHE A 586 -13.88 -5.32 35.75
C PHE A 586 -12.84 -4.86 36.79
N PRO A 587 -12.55 -5.69 37.81
CA PRO A 587 -11.63 -5.32 38.89
C PRO A 587 -10.18 -5.11 38.42
N ASP A 588 -9.79 -5.73 37.32
CA ASP A 588 -8.40 -5.76 36.84
C ASP A 588 -8.08 -4.67 35.79
N VAL A 589 -9.04 -3.80 35.45
CA VAL A 589 -8.80 -2.70 34.50
C VAL A 589 -7.99 -1.60 35.18
N ALA A 590 -6.82 -1.32 34.63
CA ALA A 590 -5.99 -0.21 35.06
C ALA A 590 -6.44 1.10 34.42
N HIS A 591 -6.74 2.10 35.23
CA HIS A 591 -7.18 3.42 34.79
C HIS A 591 -6.04 4.44 34.91
N VAL A 592 -5.80 5.21 33.85
CA VAL A 592 -4.88 6.36 33.84
C VAL A 592 -5.67 7.63 33.53
N THR A 593 -5.56 8.65 34.39
CA THR A 593 -6.29 9.91 34.23
C THR A 593 -5.59 10.88 33.29
N LEU A 594 -6.31 11.90 32.81
CA LEU A 594 -5.73 12.97 32.00
C LEU A 594 -4.64 13.74 32.77
N GLU A 595 -4.83 13.94 34.07
CA GLU A 595 -3.86 14.64 34.93
C GLU A 595 -2.53 13.89 34.99
N GLU A 596 -2.58 12.57 35.12
CA GLU A 596 -1.38 11.72 35.09
C GLU A 596 -0.73 11.73 33.69
N VAL A 597 -1.54 11.66 32.62
CA VAL A 597 -1.04 11.81 31.24
C VAL A 597 -0.32 13.15 31.06
N LYS A 598 -0.90 14.26 31.53
CA LYS A 598 -0.30 15.59 31.47
C LYS A 598 1.01 15.65 32.25
N ALA A 599 1.01 15.17 33.50
CA ALA A 599 2.18 15.18 34.36
C ALA A 599 3.37 14.44 33.74
N GLN A 600 3.13 13.26 33.16
CA GLN A 600 4.21 12.44 32.61
C GLN A 600 4.63 12.91 31.22
N LEU A 601 3.67 13.16 30.31
CA LEU A 601 3.97 13.36 28.88
C LEU A 601 4.08 14.82 28.45
N PHE A 602 3.52 15.75 29.22
CA PHE A 602 3.44 17.17 28.87
C PHE A 602 3.93 18.06 30.03
N PRO A 603 5.16 17.85 30.55
CA PRO A 603 5.66 18.62 31.67
C PRO A 603 5.76 20.11 31.27
N GLY A 604 5.12 20.98 32.05
CA GLY A 604 5.10 22.44 31.80
C GLY A 604 3.89 22.95 31.00
N LEU A 605 2.92 22.10 30.66
CA LEU A 605 1.65 22.49 30.03
C LEU A 605 0.42 22.39 30.96
#